data_AF-A0A0C4EMC9-F1
#
_entry.id   AF-A0A0C4EMC9-F1
#
_cell.length_a   1.000
_cell.length_b   1.000
_cell.length_c   1.000
_cell.angle_alpha   90.00
_cell.angle_beta   90.00
_cell.angle_gamma   90.00
#
_symmetry.space_group_name_H-M   'P 1'
#
loop_
_entity.id
_entity.type
_entity.pdbx_description
1 polymer ?
#
loop_
_entity_poly.entity_id
_entity_poly.type
_entity_poly.pdbx_seq_one_letter_code
_entity_poly.pdbx_strand_id
1 'polypeptide(L)'
;MAKARIGHFVKAHILQAIGVNYIDESKFLTPANPEHHINKHASKVPFVCGAKNLGEALQRISEGAAMIQTKGEAGTGNVIESFRVLNSPFEKVKETNSGVI
;
A
#
# COMPACT_ATOMS: atom_id res chain seq x y z
N MET A 1 -11.21 -8.54 4.22
CA MET A 1 -9.83 -7.97 4.24
C MET A 1 -9.27 -8.13 5.64
N ALA A 2 -7.99 -8.50 5.79
CA ALA A 2 -7.32 -8.59 7.08
C ALA A 2 -5.95 -7.92 7.06
N LYS A 3 -5.50 -7.40 8.22
CA LYS A 3 -4.26 -6.62 8.31
C LYS A 3 -3.03 -7.47 8.66
N ALA A 4 -1.97 -7.33 7.86
CA ALA A 4 -0.64 -7.83 8.13
C ALA A 4 0.29 -6.68 8.57
N ARG A 5 1.30 -7.00 9.39
CA ARG A 5 2.38 -6.06 9.74
C ARG A 5 3.33 -5.92 8.55
N ILE A 6 3.96 -4.76 8.39
CA ILE A 6 4.99 -4.55 7.37
C ILE A 6 6.09 -5.61 7.49
N GLY A 7 6.37 -6.29 6.37
CA GLY A 7 7.41 -7.31 6.23
C GLY A 7 7.10 -8.66 6.91
N HIS A 8 5.91 -8.82 7.50
CA HIS A 8 5.55 -10.03 8.24
C HIS A 8 4.95 -11.12 7.34
N PHE A 9 5.77 -11.69 6.47
CA PHE A 9 5.35 -12.67 5.46
C PHE A 9 4.64 -13.89 6.08
N VAL A 10 5.06 -14.36 7.27
CA VAL A 10 4.40 -15.48 7.98
C VAL A 10 2.94 -15.15 8.29
N LYS A 11 2.62 -13.94 8.75
CA LYS A 11 1.22 -13.55 8.98
C LYS A 11 0.44 -13.46 7.68
N ALA A 12 1.05 -13.02 6.58
CA ALA A 12 0.39 -13.07 5.29
C ALA A 12 0.08 -14.51 4.85
N HIS A 13 0.98 -15.47 5.06
CA HIS A 13 0.70 -16.88 4.78
C HIS A 13 -0.43 -17.45 5.65
N ILE A 14 -0.46 -17.10 6.93
CA ILE A 14 -1.56 -17.50 7.84
C ILE A 14 -2.89 -16.92 7.34
N LEU A 15 -2.93 -15.65 6.98
CA LEU A 15 -4.14 -15.00 6.45
C LEU A 15 -4.58 -15.61 5.12
N GLN A 16 -3.63 -15.95 4.25
CA GLN A 16 -3.91 -16.67 3.01
C GLN A 16 -4.51 -18.06 3.28
N ALA A 17 -3.98 -18.81 4.25
CA ALA A 17 -4.49 -20.13 4.61
C ALA A 17 -5.90 -20.09 5.21
N ILE A 18 -6.23 -19.01 5.93
CA ILE A 18 -7.59 -18.76 6.46
C ILE A 18 -8.58 -18.40 5.35
N GLY A 19 -8.09 -18.04 4.14
CA GLY A 19 -8.94 -17.76 2.99
C GLY A 19 -9.47 -16.32 2.94
N VAL A 20 -8.70 -15.34 3.44
CA VAL A 20 -9.12 -13.92 3.31
C VAL A 20 -9.06 -13.46 1.85
N ASN A 21 -10.00 -12.60 1.44
CA ASN A 21 -10.04 -12.09 0.06
C ASN A 21 -8.94 -11.06 -0.25
N TYR A 22 -8.47 -10.32 0.75
CA TYR A 22 -7.46 -9.27 0.61
C TYR A 22 -6.60 -9.16 1.88
N ILE A 23 -5.30 -8.92 1.71
CA ILE A 23 -4.35 -8.64 2.79
C ILE A 23 -3.93 -7.17 2.74
N ASP A 24 -4.13 -6.42 3.82
CA ASP A 24 -3.64 -5.04 4.00
C ASP A 24 -2.29 -5.07 4.73
N GLU A 25 -1.19 -4.83 4.01
CA GLU A 25 0.13 -4.66 4.62
C GLU A 25 0.23 -3.25 5.22
N SER A 26 -0.05 -3.17 6.51
CA SER A 26 -0.48 -1.92 7.14
C SER A 26 0.59 -1.38 8.09
N LYS A 27 1.03 -0.13 7.84
CA LYS A 27 1.89 0.65 8.74
C LYS A 27 1.22 1.06 10.06
N PHE A 28 -0.10 0.88 10.17
CA PHE A 28 -0.85 1.16 11.40
C PHE A 28 -0.57 0.12 12.48
N LEU A 29 -0.07 -1.05 12.08
CA LEU A 29 0.47 -2.03 13.00
C LEU A 29 1.97 -1.77 13.16
N THR A 30 2.51 -2.10 14.33
CA THR A 30 3.96 -2.09 14.55
C THR A 30 4.66 -2.92 13.46
N PRO A 31 5.65 -2.35 12.74
CA PRO A 31 6.37 -3.09 11.71
C PRO A 31 7.03 -4.34 12.29
N ALA A 32 7.00 -5.45 11.54
CA ALA A 32 7.77 -6.65 11.91
C ALA A 32 9.16 -6.63 11.29
N ASN A 33 9.30 -6.02 10.11
CA ASN A 33 10.56 -5.70 9.47
C ASN A 33 10.52 -4.23 9.01
N PRO A 34 11.41 -3.36 9.51
CA PRO A 34 11.43 -1.95 9.15
C PRO A 34 12.06 -1.68 7.77
N GLU A 35 12.87 -2.61 7.26
CA GLU A 35 13.64 -2.42 6.02
C GLU A 35 12.89 -2.93 4.79
N HIS A 36 12.17 -4.05 4.93
CA HIS A 36 11.61 -4.78 3.80
C HIS A 36 10.10 -5.01 3.96
N HIS A 37 9.37 -4.75 2.86
CA HIS A 37 7.97 -5.14 2.73
C HIS A 37 7.87 -6.60 2.24
N ILE A 38 6.69 -7.18 2.36
CA ILE A 38 6.42 -8.53 1.88
C ILE A 38 6.56 -8.55 0.34
N ASN A 39 7.20 -9.58 -0.23
CA ASN A 39 7.13 -9.86 -1.66
C ASN A 39 5.74 -10.43 -1.99
N LYS A 40 4.92 -9.64 -2.69
CA LYS A 40 3.49 -9.94 -2.88
C LYS A 40 3.24 -10.79 -4.13
N HIS A 41 4.17 -10.82 -5.08
CA HIS A 41 4.08 -11.66 -6.28
C HIS A 41 4.02 -13.16 -5.97
N ALA A 42 4.57 -13.59 -4.83
CA ALA A 42 4.53 -14.98 -4.38
C ALA A 42 3.19 -15.38 -3.74
N SER A 43 2.26 -14.43 -3.54
CA SER A 43 0.96 -14.67 -2.91
C SER A 43 -0.15 -14.88 -3.92
N LYS A 44 -1.09 -15.75 -3.59
CA LYS A 44 -2.34 -15.92 -4.38
C LYS A 44 -3.39 -14.87 -4.01
N VAL A 45 -3.36 -14.39 -2.77
CA VAL A 45 -4.30 -13.39 -2.27
C VAL A 45 -3.78 -11.99 -2.60
N PRO A 46 -4.61 -11.10 -3.17
CA PRO A 46 -4.20 -9.75 -3.53
C PRO A 46 -3.87 -8.89 -2.29
N PHE A 47 -2.86 -8.04 -2.45
CA PHE A 47 -2.41 -7.12 -1.42
C PHE A 47 -2.92 -5.69 -1.65
N VAL A 48 -3.35 -5.07 -0.55
CA VAL A 48 -3.59 -3.64 -0.44
C VAL A 48 -2.42 -3.03 0.32
N CYS A 49 -1.86 -1.93 -0.19
CA CYS A 49 -0.77 -1.22 0.46
C CYS A 49 -1.04 0.26 0.49
N GLY A 50 -0.70 0.91 1.61
CA GLY A 50 -0.78 2.35 1.67
C GLY A 50 0.40 3.04 0.98
N ALA A 51 0.18 4.21 0.38
CA ALA A 51 1.24 5.09 -0.12
C ALA A 51 1.01 6.57 0.27
N LYS A 52 2.07 7.31 0.60
CA LYS A 52 2.03 8.76 0.88
C LYS A 52 2.35 9.63 -0.35
N ASN A 53 2.92 9.05 -1.39
CA ASN A 53 3.31 9.73 -2.62
C ASN A 53 3.40 8.73 -3.77
N LEU A 54 3.60 9.23 -4.99
CA LEU A 54 3.68 8.40 -6.19
C LEU A 54 4.86 7.42 -6.17
N GLY A 55 6.02 7.82 -5.63
CA GLY A 55 7.20 6.94 -5.54
C GLY A 55 6.95 5.72 -4.64
N GLU A 56 6.38 5.94 -3.46
CA GLU A 56 5.94 4.84 -2.58
C GLU A 56 4.90 3.95 -3.27
N ALA A 57 3.94 4.54 -3.99
CA ALA A 57 2.90 3.79 -4.69
C ALA A 57 3.50 2.87 -5.76
N LEU A 58 4.37 3.42 -6.62
CA LEU A 58 5.07 2.66 -7.66
C LEU A 58 5.96 1.57 -7.06
N GLN A 59 6.64 1.84 -5.94
CA GLN A 59 7.43 0.84 -5.24
C GLN A 59 6.55 -0.31 -4.71
N ARG A 60 5.41 -0.02 -4.08
CA ARG A 60 4.47 -1.05 -3.59
C ARG A 60 3.88 -1.86 -4.76
N ILE A 61 3.57 -1.21 -5.89
CA ILE A 61 3.11 -1.89 -7.11
C ILE A 61 4.21 -2.81 -7.64
N SER A 62 5.46 -2.35 -7.69
CA SER A 62 6.62 -3.16 -8.11
C SER A 62 6.82 -4.39 -7.23
N GLU A 63 6.54 -4.28 -5.92
CA GLU A 63 6.53 -5.42 -4.99
C GLU A 63 5.33 -6.37 -5.15
N GLY A 64 4.33 -6.01 -5.97
CA GLY A 64 3.15 -6.82 -6.28
C GLY A 64 1.84 -6.40 -5.59
N ALA A 65 1.72 -5.14 -5.14
CA ALA A 65 0.45 -4.65 -4.59
C ALA A 65 -0.61 -4.53 -5.70
N ALA A 66 -1.77 -5.17 -5.49
CA ALA A 66 -2.90 -5.13 -6.41
C ALA A 66 -3.76 -3.87 -6.25
N MET A 67 -3.66 -3.21 -5.08
CA MET A 67 -4.39 -1.99 -4.79
C MET A 67 -3.55 -1.06 -3.91
N ILE A 68 -3.60 0.24 -4.23
CA ILE A 68 -2.98 1.28 -3.41
C ILE A 68 -4.07 2.08 -2.69
N GLN A 69 -3.89 2.26 -1.39
CA GLN A 69 -4.71 3.15 -0.57
C GLN A 69 -3.91 4.42 -0.24
N THR A 70 -4.54 5.58 -0.30
CA THR A 70 -3.87 6.81 0.11
C THR A 70 -3.72 6.86 1.63
N LYS A 71 -2.49 7.14 2.05
CA LYS A 71 -2.13 7.22 3.46
C LYS A 71 -2.37 8.64 3.99
N GLY A 72 -3.60 8.93 4.42
CA GLY A 72 -3.83 9.97 5.42
C GLY A 72 -3.25 9.57 6.79
N GLU A 73 -3.40 10.46 7.77
CA GLU A 73 -3.15 10.13 9.17
C GLU A 73 -4.40 9.47 9.75
N ALA A 74 -4.41 8.14 9.89
CA ALA A 74 -5.59 7.47 10.43
C ALA A 74 -5.76 7.77 11.91
N GLY A 75 -7.02 7.88 12.33
CA GLY A 75 -7.39 8.15 13.72
C GLY A 75 -7.53 9.63 14.07
N THR A 76 -7.08 10.57 13.23
CA THR A 76 -7.21 12.02 13.49
C THR A 76 -8.55 12.60 13.04
N GLY A 77 -9.27 11.91 12.14
CA GLY A 77 -10.49 12.43 11.50
C GLY A 77 -10.24 13.59 10.52
N ASN A 78 -8.98 14.00 10.31
CA ASN A 78 -8.63 15.08 9.41
C ASN A 78 -8.52 14.59 7.96
N VAL A 79 -9.57 14.83 7.17
CA VAL A 79 -9.63 14.40 5.76
C VAL A 79 -8.58 15.08 4.87
N ILE A 80 -8.09 16.27 5.26
CA ILE A 80 -7.16 17.08 4.46
C ILE A 80 -5.86 16.33 4.18
N GLU A 81 -5.36 15.56 5.16
CA GLU A 81 -4.12 14.78 4.97
C GLU A 81 -4.26 13.75 3.85
N SER A 82 -5.44 13.16 3.68
CA SER A 82 -5.70 12.22 2.59
C SER A 82 -5.76 12.92 1.23
N PHE A 83 -6.35 14.13 1.18
CA PHE A 83 -6.41 14.93 -0.06
C PHE A 83 -5.06 15.43 -0.53
N ARG A 84 -4.17 15.85 0.38
CA ARG A 84 -2.79 16.25 0.04
C ARG A 84 -2.03 15.12 -0.64
N VAL A 85 -2.17 13.90 -0.11
CA VAL A 85 -1.55 12.69 -0.66
C VAL A 85 -2.14 12.27 -2.00
N LEU A 86 -3.43 12.55 -2.25
CA LEU A 86 -4.08 12.26 -3.54
C LEU A 86 -3.63 13.24 -4.64
N ASN A 87 -3.60 14.54 -4.35
CA ASN A 87 -3.37 15.56 -5.38
C ASN A 87 -1.95 15.49 -5.96
N SER A 88 -0.93 15.23 -5.14
CA SER A 88 0.47 15.19 -5.60
C SER A 88 0.74 14.10 -6.67
N PRO A 89 0.31 12.83 -6.50
CA PRO A 89 0.37 11.82 -7.54
C PRO A 89 -0.42 12.17 -8.80
N PHE A 90 -1.66 12.67 -8.67
CA PHE A 90 -2.49 12.99 -9.84
C PHE A 90 -1.90 14.12 -10.68
N GLU A 91 -1.30 15.14 -10.06
CA GLU A 91 -0.60 16.19 -10.78
C GLU A 91 0.63 15.66 -11.53
N LYS A 92 1.47 14.84 -10.88
CA LYS A 92 2.64 14.23 -11.54
C LYS A 92 2.28 13.32 -12.71
N VAL A 93 1.21 12.55 -12.59
CA VAL A 93 0.72 11.70 -13.69
C VAL A 93 0.21 12.56 -14.85
N LYS A 94 -0.51 13.65 -14.58
CA LYS A 94 -0.93 14.61 -15.62
C LYS A 94 0.26 15.26 -16.33
N GLU A 95 1.27 15.69 -15.57
CA GLU A 95 2.49 16.30 -16.12
C GLU A 95 3.24 15.33 -17.03
N THR A 96 3.40 14.07 -16.60
CA THR A 96 4.05 13.02 -17.40
C THR A 96 3.28 12.75 -18.71
N ASN A 97 1.95 12.72 -18.66
CA ASN A 97 1.12 12.53 -19.87
C ASN A 97 1.10 13.76 -20.81
N SER A 98 1.39 14.95 -20.29
CA SER A 98 1.44 16.19 -21.09
C SER A 98 2.75 16.32 -21.90
N GLY A 99 3.79 15.56 -21.52
CA GLY A 99 5.07 15.46 -22.23
C GLY A 99 5.15 14.32 -23.26
N VAL A 100 4.05 13.58 -23.46
CA VAL A 100 3.91 12.56 -24.52
C VAL A 100 2.99 13.12 -25.60
N ILE A 101 3.42 14.21 -26.24
CA ILE A 101 2.88 14.72 -27.52
C ILE A 101 4.05 15.30 -28.31
#